data_AF-A0A117SLP8-F1
#
_entry.id   AF-A0A117SLP8-F1
#
_cell.length_a   1.000
_cell.length_b   1.000
_cell.length_c   1.000
_cell.angle_alpha   90.00
_cell.angle_beta   90.00
_cell.angle_gamma   90.00
#
_symmetry.space_group_name_H-M   'P 1'
#
loop_
_entity.id
_entity.type
_entity.pdbx_description
1 polymer ?
#
loop_
_entity_poly.entity_id
_entity_poly.type
_entity_poly.pdbx_seq_one_letter_code
_entity_poly.pdbx_strand_id
1 'polypeptide(L)'
;MANKDRSMMATCTSDRTKLLFADFHCDHPLDSEIVHEINELNKLMRDNDDDYEIFRHRAQTDVLWRLLIEKAIKCLRYYDDREPFMNSEGKKTPKAYGIDQLKKYYDKYSEFERILYGSNQYYRDHVIHVFRTWLSGVELLTKNEGVYLDHITLHEKGNTINLNRVEKLSVWTLIALTHDLGYPLQKAKSIIDTTRSMVSTFITNPDISIDFSFHGVQNYMNDFIVRLMSSKMKKRGEDENGKPVYVARLQPKYYFKFQKSLERNDHGILSILIIYKLLTYFLESDYNINEDYTFDNEECRQFYIRREILRAIAAHTCDDVYQLYMTSFSFLLRICDDTQEWGRKNISELYVKSSQEYKIEDIDLYIDPNVNLYIEPNVDANGKEPRRTIEHRCTIKEEISLTDETDAVVKLIERFREQSLIYVTIFRDGQDTVLRDFSFERRVMIKYNDISITLTLQIAKDNASALTGEIKYTSTGTVNDAIGKKFFSSVKHLDPIAGWEVFGTDENNADKTRPATWRRGKFAIALSS
;
A
#
# COMPACT_ATOMS: atom_id res chain seq x y z
N MET A 1 9.15 -18.64 -16.74
CA MET A 1 8.11 -17.87 -16.02
C MET A 1 7.95 -16.56 -16.77
N ALA A 2 6.73 -16.00 -16.87
CA ALA A 2 6.53 -14.70 -17.49
C ALA A 2 6.92 -13.60 -16.51
N ASN A 3 7.83 -12.70 -16.91
CA ASN A 3 8.21 -11.52 -16.13
C ASN A 3 6.98 -10.70 -15.70
N LYS A 4 6.78 -10.50 -14.38
CA LYS A 4 5.55 -9.89 -13.86
C LYS A 4 5.45 -8.41 -14.19
N ASP A 5 6.57 -7.70 -14.16
CA ASP A 5 6.62 -6.28 -14.51
C ASP A 5 6.18 -6.07 -15.97
N ARG A 6 6.63 -6.94 -16.88
CA ARG A 6 6.22 -6.93 -18.29
C ARG A 6 4.72 -7.17 -18.45
N SER A 7 4.16 -8.13 -17.71
CA SER A 7 2.72 -8.39 -17.72
C SER A 7 1.92 -7.16 -17.27
N MET A 8 2.33 -6.51 -16.17
CA MET A 8 1.65 -5.32 -15.66
C MET A 8 1.78 -4.12 -16.62
N MET A 9 2.95 -3.92 -17.23
CA MET A 9 3.15 -2.91 -18.27
C MET A 9 2.27 -3.16 -19.49
N ALA A 10 2.09 -4.41 -19.90
CA ALA A 10 1.19 -4.77 -20.99
C ALA A 10 -0.28 -4.46 -20.66
N THR A 11 -0.70 -4.65 -19.41
CA THR A 11 -2.04 -4.23 -18.94
C THR A 11 -2.20 -2.72 -19.04
N CYS A 12 -1.20 -1.94 -18.61
CA CYS A 12 -1.21 -0.48 -18.67
C CYS A 12 -1.33 0.05 -20.12
N THR A 13 -0.72 -0.63 -21.08
CA THR A 13 -0.73 -0.21 -22.50
C THR A 13 -1.79 -0.92 -23.35
N SER A 14 -2.63 -1.74 -22.73
CA SER A 14 -3.72 -2.46 -23.41
C SER A 14 -4.79 -1.50 -23.94
N ASP A 15 -5.46 -1.90 -25.02
CA ASP A 15 -6.52 -1.06 -25.61
C ASP A 15 -7.72 -0.90 -24.68
N ARG A 16 -7.99 -1.89 -23.81
CA ARG A 16 -9.01 -1.78 -22.76
C ARG A 16 -8.70 -0.64 -21.80
N THR A 17 -7.45 -0.56 -21.33
CA THR A 17 -7.01 0.52 -20.45
C THR A 17 -7.07 1.87 -21.15
N LYS A 18 -6.64 1.97 -22.41
CA LYS A 18 -6.72 3.22 -23.19
C LYS A 18 -8.16 3.72 -23.33
N LEU A 19 -9.11 2.81 -23.59
CA LEU A 19 -10.53 3.16 -23.71
C LEU A 19 -11.10 3.78 -22.44
N LEU A 20 -10.63 3.40 -21.25
CA LEU A 20 -11.09 4.00 -19.98
C LEU A 20 -10.71 5.47 -19.84
N PHE A 21 -9.69 5.93 -20.57
CA PHE A 21 -9.14 7.28 -20.48
C PHE A 21 -9.25 8.08 -21.80
N ALA A 22 -9.83 7.51 -22.85
CA ALA A 22 -9.85 8.11 -24.19
C ALA A 22 -10.64 9.44 -24.26
N ASP A 23 -11.61 9.63 -23.37
CA ASP A 23 -12.47 10.81 -23.33
C ASP A 23 -11.78 12.03 -22.68
N PHE A 24 -10.57 11.88 -22.16
CA PHE A 24 -9.84 12.95 -21.46
C PHE A 24 -8.73 13.51 -22.35
N HIS A 25 -8.77 14.83 -22.59
CA HIS A 25 -7.84 15.52 -23.49
C HIS A 25 -6.71 16.28 -22.77
N CYS A 26 -6.56 16.10 -21.45
CA CYS A 26 -5.50 16.73 -20.66
C CYS A 26 -4.23 15.85 -20.61
N ASP A 27 -3.10 16.43 -20.21
CA ASP A 27 -1.94 15.65 -19.78
C ASP A 27 -2.34 14.79 -18.56
N HIS A 28 -2.12 13.47 -18.61
CA HIS A 28 -2.44 12.56 -17.49
C HIS A 28 -1.49 11.36 -17.44
N PRO A 29 -1.41 10.61 -16.31
CA PRO A 29 -0.42 9.53 -16.11
C PRO A 29 -0.54 8.29 -17.00
N LEU A 30 -1.44 8.27 -17.97
CA LEU A 30 -1.63 7.20 -18.96
C LEU A 30 -1.97 7.80 -20.34
N ASP A 31 -1.50 9.02 -20.61
CA ASP A 31 -1.66 9.66 -21.91
C ASP A 31 -0.82 8.95 -22.99
N SER A 32 -0.93 9.39 -24.24
CA SER A 32 -0.22 8.75 -25.36
C SER A 32 1.30 8.76 -25.21
N GLU A 33 1.87 9.77 -24.55
CA GLU A 33 3.31 9.91 -24.33
C GLU A 33 3.79 8.88 -23.31
N ILE A 34 3.12 8.80 -22.15
CA ILE A 34 3.46 7.81 -21.12
C ILE A 34 3.25 6.38 -21.63
N VAL A 35 2.16 6.12 -22.35
CA VAL A 35 1.89 4.81 -22.94
C VAL A 35 2.97 4.42 -23.96
N HIS A 36 3.51 5.39 -24.71
CA HIS A 36 4.64 5.14 -25.61
C HIS A 36 5.89 4.74 -24.82
N GLU A 37 6.28 5.52 -23.81
CA GLU A 37 7.47 5.25 -22.99
C GLU A 37 7.38 3.90 -22.25
N ILE A 38 6.21 3.54 -21.71
CA ILE A 38 5.98 2.22 -21.10
C ILE A 38 6.12 1.10 -22.13
N ASN A 39 5.63 1.30 -23.36
CA ASN A 39 5.79 0.32 -24.43
C ASN A 39 7.25 0.16 -24.86
N GLU A 40 8.03 1.24 -24.92
CA GLU A 40 9.46 1.16 -25.19
C GLU A 40 10.21 0.40 -24.09
N LEU A 41 9.90 0.66 -22.81
CA LEU A 41 10.44 -0.12 -21.69
C LEU A 41 10.03 -1.61 -21.77
N ASN A 42 8.77 -1.89 -22.10
CA ASN A 42 8.26 -3.26 -22.25
C ASN A 42 9.01 -4.03 -23.36
N LYS A 43 9.32 -3.38 -24.49
CA LYS A 43 10.08 -4.00 -25.61
C LYS A 43 11.51 -4.39 -25.25
N LEU A 44 12.12 -3.70 -24.27
CA LEU A 44 13.47 -4.03 -23.80
C LEU A 44 13.50 -5.34 -23.01
N MET A 45 12.37 -5.72 -22.41
CA MET A 45 12.24 -6.91 -21.55
C MET A 45 11.59 -8.08 -22.30
N ARG A 46 12.13 -9.29 -22.11
CA ARG A 46 11.58 -10.53 -22.69
C ARG A 46 10.73 -11.26 -21.66
N ASP A 47 9.80 -12.07 -22.15
CA ASP A 47 8.93 -12.87 -21.27
C ASP A 47 9.70 -13.81 -20.35
N ASN A 48 10.82 -14.37 -20.83
CA ASN A 48 11.62 -15.33 -20.08
C ASN A 48 12.68 -14.68 -19.18
N ASP A 49 12.80 -13.35 -19.19
CA ASP A 49 13.73 -12.66 -18.31
C ASP A 49 13.24 -12.77 -16.86
N ASP A 50 14.18 -12.78 -15.92
CA ASP A 50 13.82 -12.79 -14.50
C ASP A 50 13.19 -11.44 -14.10
N ASP A 51 12.51 -11.41 -12.96
CA ASP A 51 11.98 -10.17 -12.39
C ASP A 51 13.11 -9.20 -11.96
N TYR A 52 14.38 -9.49 -12.22
CA TYR A 52 15.49 -8.57 -11.97
C TYR A 52 15.84 -7.73 -13.21
N GLU A 53 15.31 -8.05 -14.39
CA GLU A 53 15.69 -7.36 -15.63
C GLU A 53 15.36 -5.86 -15.62
N ILE A 54 14.27 -5.46 -14.95
CA ILE A 54 13.88 -4.05 -14.84
C ILE A 54 14.98 -3.17 -14.20
N PHE A 55 15.81 -3.73 -13.32
CA PHE A 55 16.93 -3.02 -12.69
C PHE A 55 18.00 -2.58 -13.69
N ARG A 56 18.15 -3.30 -14.80
CA ARG A 56 19.09 -2.94 -15.87
C ARG A 56 18.61 -1.73 -16.68
N HIS A 57 17.32 -1.44 -16.62
CA HIS A 57 16.66 -0.32 -17.32
C HIS A 57 16.30 0.82 -16.35
N ARG A 58 17.09 1.00 -15.29
CA ARG A 58 16.88 2.05 -14.29
C ARG A 58 16.84 3.46 -14.88
N ALA A 59 17.65 3.73 -15.89
CA ALA A 59 17.65 5.04 -16.55
C ALA A 59 16.29 5.39 -17.17
N GLN A 60 15.61 4.41 -17.76
CA GLN A 60 14.30 4.57 -18.37
C GLN A 60 13.20 4.71 -17.29
N THR A 61 13.25 3.89 -16.24
CA THR A 61 12.29 3.97 -15.13
C THR A 61 12.40 5.29 -14.37
N ASP A 62 13.61 5.84 -14.20
CA ASP A 62 13.82 7.16 -13.59
C ASP A 62 13.22 8.32 -14.41
N VAL A 63 13.25 8.22 -15.75
CA VAL A 63 12.60 9.19 -16.64
C VAL A 63 11.09 9.07 -16.52
N LEU A 64 10.56 7.84 -16.57
CA LEU A 64 9.14 7.57 -16.38
C LEU A 64 8.63 8.07 -15.04
N TRP A 65 9.35 7.82 -13.94
CA TRP A 65 8.99 8.28 -12.61
C TRP A 65 8.79 9.81 -12.57
N ARG A 66 9.71 10.57 -13.18
CA ARG A 66 9.60 12.03 -13.28
C ARG A 66 8.38 12.44 -14.12
N LEU A 67 8.23 11.86 -15.30
CA LEU A 67 7.15 12.20 -16.24
C LEU A 67 5.77 11.90 -15.64
N LEU A 68 5.62 10.75 -14.97
CA LEU A 68 4.37 10.36 -14.31
C LEU A 68 3.93 11.36 -13.24
N ILE A 69 4.84 11.80 -12.38
CA ILE A 69 4.55 12.82 -11.35
C ILE A 69 4.22 14.16 -12.01
N GLU A 70 4.96 14.55 -13.05
CA GLU A 70 4.70 15.79 -13.79
C GLU A 70 3.29 15.79 -14.41
N LYS A 71 2.93 14.72 -15.11
CA LYS A 71 1.62 14.54 -15.76
C LYS A 71 0.49 14.46 -14.72
N ALA A 72 0.71 13.82 -13.58
CA ALA A 72 -0.27 13.78 -12.49
C ALA A 72 -0.58 15.19 -11.95
N ILE A 73 0.45 16.01 -11.68
CA ILE A 73 0.24 17.39 -11.20
C ILE A 73 -0.45 18.24 -12.26
N LYS A 74 -0.04 18.12 -13.53
CA LYS A 74 -0.68 18.85 -14.64
C LYS A 74 -2.16 18.49 -14.77
N CYS A 75 -2.51 17.21 -14.64
CA CYS A 75 -3.89 16.74 -14.66
C CYS A 75 -4.72 17.36 -13.52
N LEU A 76 -4.22 17.28 -12.28
CA LEU A 76 -4.94 17.82 -11.11
C LEU A 76 -5.15 19.33 -11.21
N ARG A 77 -4.15 20.06 -11.73
CA ARG A 77 -4.24 21.51 -12.01
C ARG A 77 -5.21 21.84 -13.15
N TYR A 78 -5.26 20.98 -14.17
CA TYR A 78 -6.18 21.18 -15.29
C TYR A 78 -7.64 21.18 -14.82
N TYR A 79 -8.00 20.31 -13.88
CA TYR A 79 -9.35 20.18 -13.32
C TYR A 79 -9.64 21.06 -12.09
N ASP A 80 -8.72 21.97 -11.73
CA ASP A 80 -8.98 23.03 -10.73
C ASP A 80 -9.69 24.20 -11.42
N ASP A 81 -10.97 24.40 -11.11
CA ASP A 81 -11.82 25.42 -11.76
C ASP A 81 -11.34 26.86 -11.52
N ARG A 82 -10.47 27.07 -10.51
CA ARG A 82 -9.88 28.37 -10.19
C ARG A 82 -8.73 28.71 -11.14
N GLU A 83 -8.14 27.69 -11.77
CA GLU A 83 -7.08 27.85 -12.75
C GLU A 83 -7.67 28.01 -14.17
N PRO A 84 -7.05 28.83 -15.04
CA PRO A 84 -7.66 29.21 -16.30
C PRO A 84 -7.58 28.12 -17.39
N PHE A 85 -7.14 26.89 -17.06
CA PHE A 85 -6.69 25.93 -18.07
C PHE A 85 -7.83 25.33 -18.91
N MET A 86 -8.90 24.84 -18.28
CA MET A 86 -10.09 24.36 -18.99
C MET A 86 -10.73 25.44 -19.86
N ASN A 87 -10.79 26.67 -19.34
CA ASN A 87 -11.44 27.80 -20.01
C ASN A 87 -10.56 28.46 -21.09
N SER A 88 -9.30 28.04 -21.25
CA SER A 88 -8.35 28.69 -22.16
C SER A 88 -8.32 28.11 -23.57
N GLU A 89 -9.12 27.08 -23.88
CA GLU A 89 -9.13 26.38 -25.17
C GLU A 89 -7.71 25.96 -25.63
N GLY A 90 -6.87 25.51 -24.68
CA GLY A 90 -5.51 25.07 -24.95
C GLY A 90 -4.46 26.18 -25.09
N LYS A 91 -4.84 27.46 -24.91
CA LYS A 91 -3.88 28.60 -24.95
C LYS A 91 -2.96 28.65 -23.73
N LYS A 92 -3.39 28.09 -22.60
CA LYS A 92 -2.58 27.96 -21.38
C LYS A 92 -2.46 26.49 -21.02
N THR A 93 -1.25 26.05 -20.68
CA THR A 93 -0.98 24.69 -20.24
C THR A 93 -0.53 24.67 -18.77
N PRO A 94 -1.01 23.71 -17.97
CA PRO A 94 -0.53 23.54 -16.61
C PRO A 94 0.97 23.27 -16.57
N LYS A 95 1.63 23.80 -15.54
CA LYS A 95 3.05 23.52 -15.26
C LYS A 95 3.17 22.87 -13.89
N ALA A 96 4.02 21.85 -13.77
CA ALA A 96 4.33 21.22 -12.50
C ALA A 96 5.61 21.84 -11.94
N TYR A 97 5.48 22.77 -11.00
CA TYR A 97 6.63 23.41 -10.34
C TYR A 97 7.15 22.54 -9.19
N GLY A 98 8.47 22.55 -8.97
CA GLY A 98 9.14 21.78 -7.92
C GLY A 98 9.62 20.38 -8.35
N ILE A 99 9.24 19.90 -9.54
CA ILE A 99 9.64 18.59 -10.07
C ILE A 99 11.17 18.44 -10.14
N ASP A 100 11.89 19.46 -10.59
CA ASP A 100 13.36 19.39 -10.69
C ASP A 100 14.02 19.29 -9.30
N GLN A 101 13.45 19.92 -8.27
CA GLN A 101 13.95 19.82 -6.90
C GLN A 101 13.69 18.44 -6.32
N LEU A 102 12.49 17.90 -6.56
CA LEU A 102 12.12 16.55 -6.16
C LEU A 102 12.99 15.51 -6.88
N LYS A 103 13.26 15.68 -8.18
CA LYS A 103 14.16 14.81 -8.94
C LYS A 103 15.59 14.87 -8.40
N LYS A 104 16.10 16.06 -8.06
CA LYS A 104 17.42 16.19 -7.41
C LYS A 104 17.48 15.44 -6.08
N TYR A 105 16.41 15.49 -5.28
CA TYR A 105 16.32 14.69 -4.05
C TYR A 105 16.31 13.18 -4.37
N TYR A 106 15.49 12.76 -5.32
CA TYR A 106 15.39 11.37 -5.79
C TYR A 106 16.73 10.82 -6.31
N ASP A 107 17.53 11.62 -7.02
CA ASP A 107 18.85 11.22 -7.49
C ASP A 107 19.82 10.98 -6.33
N LYS A 108 19.77 11.83 -5.29
CA LYS A 108 20.53 11.65 -4.06
C LYS A 108 20.05 10.47 -3.24
N TYR A 109 18.75 10.24 -3.23
CA TYR A 109 18.18 9.04 -2.66
C TYR A 109 18.71 7.78 -3.37
N SER A 110 18.67 7.75 -4.71
CA SER A 110 19.19 6.62 -5.51
C SER A 110 20.68 6.37 -5.28
N GLU A 111 21.47 7.42 -5.03
CA GLU A 111 22.87 7.29 -4.64
C GLU A 111 23.03 6.64 -3.24
N PHE A 112 22.22 7.09 -2.27
CA PHE A 112 22.23 6.55 -0.89
C PHE A 112 21.72 5.11 -0.80
N GLU A 113 20.78 4.74 -1.67
CA GLU A 113 20.21 3.40 -1.76
C GLU A 113 21.30 2.32 -1.98
N ARG A 114 22.38 2.66 -2.71
CA ARG A 114 23.56 1.80 -2.88
C ARG A 114 24.28 1.50 -1.55
N ILE A 115 24.25 2.41 -0.59
CA ILE A 115 24.83 2.20 0.74
C ILE A 115 23.93 1.28 1.57
N LEU A 116 22.60 1.41 1.43
CA LEU A 116 21.64 0.57 2.13
C LEU A 116 21.75 -0.91 1.73
N TYR A 117 22.15 -1.18 0.50
CA TYR A 117 22.36 -2.53 -0.03
C TYR A 117 23.24 -3.42 0.85
N GLY A 118 24.29 -2.84 1.46
CA GLY A 118 25.21 -3.58 2.35
C GLY A 118 24.77 -3.66 3.81
N SER A 119 23.66 -3.04 4.20
CA SER A 119 23.29 -2.80 5.60
C SER A 119 22.14 -3.67 6.13
N ASN A 120 21.33 -4.28 5.25
CA ASN A 120 20.13 -5.03 5.63
C ASN A 120 20.14 -6.44 5.03
N GLN A 121 19.76 -7.44 5.82
CA GLN A 121 19.68 -8.85 5.41
C GLN A 121 18.59 -9.10 4.36
N TYR A 122 17.52 -8.30 4.40
CA TYR A 122 16.39 -8.32 3.45
C TYR A 122 16.39 -7.01 2.69
N TYR A 123 16.89 -7.02 1.46
CA TYR A 123 17.00 -5.81 0.65
C TYR A 123 15.90 -5.75 -0.41
N ARG A 124 15.18 -4.63 -0.42
CA ARG A 124 14.28 -4.19 -1.48
C ARG A 124 14.91 -2.94 -2.09
N ASP A 125 14.99 -2.85 -3.41
CA ASP A 125 15.32 -1.57 -4.05
C ASP A 125 14.06 -0.71 -4.00
N HIS A 126 14.08 0.38 -3.21
CA HIS A 126 12.86 1.17 -3.00
C HIS A 126 12.59 2.19 -4.13
N VAL A 127 13.46 2.23 -5.15
CA VAL A 127 13.27 3.01 -6.37
C VAL A 127 12.42 2.25 -7.38
N ILE A 128 12.73 0.99 -7.63
CA ILE A 128 11.90 0.13 -8.50
C ILE A 128 10.64 -0.32 -7.76
N HIS A 129 10.71 -0.51 -6.45
CA HIS A 129 9.54 -0.85 -5.63
C HIS A 129 8.38 0.12 -5.85
N VAL A 130 8.61 1.43 -5.72
CA VAL A 130 7.53 2.43 -5.90
C VAL A 130 6.91 2.37 -7.29
N PHE A 131 7.72 2.07 -8.31
CA PHE A 131 7.24 1.89 -9.68
C PHE A 131 6.40 0.63 -9.84
N ARG A 132 6.79 -0.49 -9.22
CA ARG A 132 6.01 -1.73 -9.19
C ARG A 132 4.71 -1.59 -8.42
N THR A 133 4.74 -0.89 -7.28
CA THR A 133 3.55 -0.54 -6.51
C THR A 133 2.59 0.25 -7.37
N TRP A 134 3.09 1.24 -8.13
CA TRP A 134 2.29 1.99 -9.09
C TRP A 134 1.66 1.11 -10.18
N LEU A 135 2.45 0.26 -10.83
CA LEU A 135 1.98 -0.70 -11.86
C LEU A 135 0.89 -1.63 -11.32
N SER A 136 1.09 -2.20 -10.13
CA SER A 136 0.13 -3.07 -9.45
C SER A 136 -1.20 -2.34 -9.19
N GLY A 137 -1.14 -1.09 -8.72
CA GLY A 137 -2.35 -0.30 -8.52
C GLY A 137 -3.05 0.07 -9.81
N VAL A 138 -2.33 0.40 -10.89
CA VAL A 138 -2.94 0.65 -12.21
C VAL A 138 -3.64 -0.61 -12.73
N GLU A 139 -3.03 -1.78 -12.58
CA GLU A 139 -3.66 -3.06 -12.93
C GLU A 139 -4.97 -3.25 -12.16
N LEU A 140 -5.00 -2.97 -10.86
CA LEU A 140 -6.21 -3.10 -10.03
C LEU A 140 -7.27 -2.04 -10.34
N LEU A 141 -6.87 -0.80 -10.60
CA LEU A 141 -7.78 0.29 -10.95
C LEU A 141 -8.45 0.07 -12.31
N THR A 142 -7.77 -0.60 -13.24
CA THR A 142 -8.26 -0.83 -14.62
C THR A 142 -8.92 -2.20 -14.81
N LYS A 143 -8.75 -3.11 -13.84
CA LYS A 143 -9.42 -4.42 -13.81
C LYS A 143 -10.94 -4.25 -13.89
N ASN A 144 -11.61 -5.23 -14.51
CA ASN A 144 -13.07 -5.28 -14.65
C ASN A 144 -13.66 -3.96 -15.19
N GLU A 145 -13.06 -3.40 -16.25
CA GLU A 145 -13.52 -2.15 -16.90
C GLU A 145 -13.51 -0.92 -15.99
N GLY A 146 -12.69 -0.93 -14.94
CA GLY A 146 -12.54 0.21 -14.05
C GLY A 146 -13.61 0.34 -12.97
N VAL A 147 -14.38 -0.72 -12.67
CA VAL A 147 -15.40 -0.71 -11.62
C VAL A 147 -14.82 -0.23 -10.27
N TYR A 148 -13.65 -0.72 -9.88
CA TYR A 148 -13.01 -0.29 -8.63
C TYR A 148 -12.61 1.19 -8.67
N LEU A 149 -12.05 1.66 -9.80
CA LEU A 149 -11.69 3.07 -10.01
C LEU A 149 -12.91 3.99 -9.89
N ASP A 150 -14.08 3.58 -10.39
CA ASP A 150 -15.31 4.36 -10.30
C ASP A 150 -15.82 4.50 -8.86
N HIS A 151 -15.63 3.46 -8.04
CA HIS A 151 -16.09 3.43 -6.66
C HIS A 151 -15.11 4.01 -5.64
N ILE A 152 -13.85 4.27 -5.98
CA ILE A 152 -12.93 4.99 -5.08
C ILE A 152 -13.48 6.39 -4.79
N THR A 153 -13.59 6.72 -3.51
CA THR A 153 -14.10 8.02 -3.04
C THR A 153 -13.28 8.55 -1.88
N LEU A 154 -13.32 9.87 -1.69
CA LEU A 154 -12.76 10.51 -0.51
C LEU A 154 -13.79 10.42 0.63
N HIS A 155 -13.59 9.46 1.54
CA HIS A 155 -14.54 9.14 2.61
C HIS A 155 -14.51 10.19 3.74
N GLU A 156 -15.43 11.15 3.70
CA GLU A 156 -15.61 12.11 4.80
C GLU A 156 -17.08 12.33 5.15
N LYS A 157 -17.34 12.47 6.46
CA LYS A 157 -18.72 12.60 6.96
C LYS A 157 -19.34 13.91 6.49
N GLY A 158 -20.33 13.81 5.59
CA GLY A 158 -21.19 14.92 5.17
C GLY A 158 -20.77 15.63 3.88
N ASN A 159 -19.66 15.22 3.24
CA ASN A 159 -19.21 15.78 1.96
C ASN A 159 -18.85 14.63 1.00
N THR A 160 -19.52 14.56 -0.16
CA THR A 160 -19.15 13.67 -1.28
C THR A 160 -18.35 14.46 -2.30
N ILE A 161 -17.08 14.12 -2.47
CA ILE A 161 -16.19 14.78 -3.43
C ILE A 161 -16.04 13.87 -4.62
N ASN A 162 -16.59 14.32 -5.74
CA ASN A 162 -16.53 13.57 -6.98
C ASN A 162 -15.24 13.92 -7.70
N LEU A 163 -14.42 12.89 -7.95
CA LEU A 163 -13.24 12.97 -8.79
C LEU A 163 -13.51 12.18 -10.05
N ASN A 164 -13.04 12.69 -11.19
CA ASN A 164 -13.08 11.93 -12.43
C ASN A 164 -12.00 10.83 -12.44
N ARG A 165 -12.04 9.94 -13.45
CA ARG A 165 -11.12 8.80 -13.55
C ARG A 165 -9.65 9.22 -13.64
N VAL A 166 -9.32 10.29 -14.38
CA VAL A 166 -7.93 10.76 -14.55
C VAL A 166 -7.39 11.48 -13.32
N GLU A 167 -8.24 12.19 -12.57
CA GLU A 167 -7.90 12.76 -11.27
C GLU A 167 -7.61 11.66 -10.25
N LYS A 168 -8.45 10.61 -10.19
CA LYS A 168 -8.21 9.46 -9.30
C LYS A 168 -6.90 8.73 -9.65
N LEU A 169 -6.63 8.54 -10.94
CA LEU A 169 -5.34 8.00 -11.42
C LEU A 169 -4.16 8.90 -11.04
N SER A 170 -4.33 10.22 -11.13
CA SER A 170 -3.28 11.19 -10.76
C SER A 170 -3.01 11.22 -9.26
N VAL A 171 -4.06 11.14 -8.44
CA VAL A 171 -3.94 10.96 -6.98
C VAL A 171 -3.19 9.67 -6.67
N TRP A 172 -3.60 8.54 -7.28
CA TRP A 172 -2.89 7.27 -7.12
C TRP A 172 -1.42 7.36 -7.52
N THR A 173 -1.13 8.00 -8.64
CA THR A 173 0.24 8.15 -9.17
C THR A 173 1.14 8.90 -8.19
N LEU A 174 0.64 10.00 -7.61
CA LEU A 174 1.39 10.73 -6.58
C LEU A 174 1.59 9.90 -5.32
N ILE A 175 0.56 9.19 -4.86
CA ILE A 175 0.63 8.34 -3.67
C ILE A 175 1.66 7.22 -3.86
N ALA A 176 1.51 6.40 -4.91
CA ALA A 176 2.35 5.23 -5.13
C ALA A 176 3.81 5.59 -5.42
N LEU A 177 4.09 6.61 -6.22
CA LEU A 177 5.47 6.94 -6.62
C LEU A 177 6.26 7.70 -5.54
N THR A 178 5.59 8.22 -4.50
CA THR A 178 6.23 9.05 -3.48
C THR A 178 6.13 8.51 -2.05
N HIS A 179 5.41 7.41 -1.82
CA HIS A 179 5.17 6.91 -0.46
C HIS A 179 6.44 6.55 0.31
N ASP A 180 7.50 6.13 -0.38
CA ASP A 180 8.75 5.62 0.18
C ASP A 180 9.93 6.60 0.16
N LEU A 181 9.72 7.86 -0.26
CA LEU A 181 10.80 8.87 -0.32
C LEU A 181 11.48 9.12 1.04
N GLY A 182 10.78 8.90 2.15
CA GLY A 182 11.27 9.03 3.52
C GLY A 182 12.05 7.82 4.04
N TYR A 183 12.03 6.69 3.34
CA TYR A 183 12.69 5.44 3.76
C TYR A 183 14.20 5.59 4.05
N PRO A 184 14.99 6.30 3.22
CA PRO A 184 16.41 6.56 3.48
C PRO A 184 16.66 7.24 4.81
N LEU A 185 15.82 8.22 5.16
CA LEU A 185 15.98 9.00 6.38
C LEU A 185 15.70 8.14 7.61
N GLN A 186 14.66 7.28 7.53
CA GLN A 186 14.40 6.30 8.57
C GLN A 186 15.57 5.32 8.74
N LYS A 187 16.14 4.79 7.64
CA LYS A 187 17.26 3.85 7.71
C LYS A 187 18.58 4.50 8.11
N ALA A 188 18.84 5.74 7.71
CA ALA A 188 20.03 6.49 8.14
C ALA A 188 20.10 6.54 9.68
N LYS A 189 18.98 6.80 10.36
CA LYS A 189 18.89 6.75 11.82
C LYS A 189 19.27 5.37 12.38
N SER A 190 18.72 4.29 11.81
CA SER A 190 19.04 2.92 12.23
C SER A 190 20.53 2.55 12.05
N ILE A 191 21.15 2.99 10.95
CA ILE A 191 22.59 2.79 10.70
C ILE A 191 23.40 3.51 11.77
N ILE A 192 23.07 4.77 12.08
CA ILE A 192 23.75 5.55 13.11
C ILE A 192 23.57 4.92 14.48
N ASP A 193 22.38 4.44 14.82
CA ASP A 193 22.12 3.76 16.10
C ASP A 193 22.97 2.48 16.23
N THR A 194 23.11 1.72 15.14
CA THR A 194 24.02 0.56 15.07
C THR A 194 25.48 0.98 15.27
N THR A 195 25.92 2.04 14.59
CA THR A 195 27.27 2.59 14.76
C THR A 195 27.50 3.07 16.19
N ARG A 196 26.54 3.78 16.80
CA ARG A 196 26.62 4.25 18.19
C ARG A 196 26.73 3.06 19.16
N SER A 197 25.93 2.01 18.95
CA SER A 197 26.01 0.79 19.75
C SER A 197 27.38 0.12 19.65
N MET A 198 27.95 0.03 18.44
CA MET A 198 29.31 -0.51 18.26
C MET A 198 30.35 0.35 18.99
N VAL A 199 30.30 1.68 18.84
CA VAL A 199 31.28 2.57 19.45
C VAL A 199 31.15 2.59 20.97
N SER A 200 29.94 2.38 21.50
CA SER A 200 29.71 2.27 22.94
C SER A 200 30.44 1.09 23.61
N THR A 201 30.89 0.11 22.84
CA THR A 201 31.67 -1.03 23.35
C THR A 201 33.10 -0.65 23.74
N PHE A 202 33.65 0.45 23.19
CA PHE A 202 35.02 0.89 23.48
C PHE A 202 35.11 2.34 23.98
N ILE A 203 34.09 3.17 23.76
CA ILE A 203 33.94 4.50 24.35
C ILE A 203 32.70 4.49 25.25
N THR A 204 32.84 4.85 26.52
CA THR A 204 31.72 4.80 27.49
C THR A 204 30.55 5.72 27.14
N ASN A 205 30.80 6.80 26.38
CA ASN A 205 29.79 7.74 25.87
C ASN A 205 30.21 8.31 24.50
N PRO A 206 29.93 7.62 23.38
CA PRO A 206 30.24 8.15 22.06
C PRO A 206 29.26 9.27 21.67
N ASP A 207 29.78 10.48 21.46
CA ASP A 207 29.01 11.58 20.87
C ASP A 207 28.99 11.42 19.34
N ILE A 208 28.10 10.54 18.88
CA ILE A 208 27.71 10.43 17.48
C ILE A 208 26.28 10.92 17.40
N SER A 209 26.13 12.24 17.31
CA SER A 209 24.84 12.89 17.13
C SER A 209 24.69 13.34 15.67
N ILE A 210 23.59 12.91 15.05
CA ILE A 210 23.01 13.62 13.91
C ILE A 210 21.70 14.17 14.42
N ASP A 211 21.58 15.49 14.36
CA ASP A 211 20.36 16.14 14.75
C ASP A 211 19.43 16.25 13.53
N PHE A 212 18.56 15.25 13.36
CA PHE A 212 17.41 15.36 12.45
C PHE A 212 16.29 16.23 13.06
N SER A 213 16.45 16.73 14.28
CA SER A 213 15.42 17.56 14.88
C SER A 213 15.31 18.88 14.14
N PHE A 214 14.06 19.22 13.85
CA PHE A 214 13.70 20.32 13.00
C PHE A 214 13.69 21.61 13.82
N HIS A 215 14.83 22.27 14.03
CA HIS A 215 14.84 23.46 14.89
C HIS A 215 14.12 24.67 14.27
N GLY A 216 13.45 25.45 15.13
CA GLY A 216 12.82 26.73 14.77
C GLY A 216 11.72 26.59 13.71
N VAL A 217 11.90 27.27 12.57
CA VAL A 217 10.90 27.35 11.47
C VAL A 217 10.52 25.98 10.89
N GLN A 218 11.45 25.02 10.92
CA GLN A 218 11.19 23.69 10.37
C GLN A 218 10.15 22.90 11.20
N ASN A 219 10.19 23.03 12.53
CA ASN A 219 9.18 22.44 13.41
C ASN A 219 7.80 23.05 13.18
N TYR A 220 7.71 24.37 12.97
CA TYR A 220 6.44 25.02 12.64
C TYR A 220 5.86 24.53 11.32
N MET A 221 6.70 24.37 10.29
CA MET A 221 6.24 23.86 8.99
C MET A 221 5.80 22.40 9.08
N ASN A 222 6.54 21.55 9.83
CA ASN A 222 6.14 20.17 10.05
C ASN A 222 4.81 20.07 10.82
N ASP A 223 4.64 20.87 11.88
CA ASP A 223 3.39 20.94 12.64
C ASP A 223 2.23 21.40 11.74
N PHE A 224 2.45 22.39 10.88
CA PHE A 224 1.46 22.84 9.90
C PHE A 224 1.01 21.71 8.96
N ILE A 225 1.97 20.95 8.39
CA ILE A 225 1.68 19.81 7.51
C ILE A 225 0.89 18.74 8.27
N VAL A 226 1.28 18.43 9.50
CA VAL A 226 0.59 17.43 10.34
C VAL A 226 -0.82 17.90 10.72
N ARG A 227 -1.04 19.21 10.92
CA ARG A 227 -2.38 19.77 11.13
C ARG A 227 -3.24 19.72 9.87
N LEU A 228 -2.67 20.05 8.70
CA LEU A 228 -3.36 19.98 7.41
C LEU A 228 -3.92 18.59 7.16
N MET A 229 -3.06 17.56 7.19
CA MET A 229 -3.45 16.16 6.96
C MET A 229 -4.47 15.64 8.00
N SER A 230 -4.47 16.23 9.20
CA SER A 230 -5.35 15.85 10.30
C SER A 230 -6.64 16.67 10.37
N SER A 231 -6.86 17.60 9.44
CA SER A 231 -8.03 18.47 9.44
C SER A 231 -9.13 17.97 8.51
N LYS A 232 -10.36 18.38 8.79
CA LYS A 232 -11.53 18.17 7.93
C LYS A 232 -12.25 19.48 7.69
N MET A 233 -12.93 19.60 6.56
CA MET A 233 -13.81 20.73 6.29
C MET A 233 -15.21 20.46 6.86
N LYS A 234 -15.77 21.42 7.59
CA LYS A 234 -17.15 21.36 8.12
C LYS A 234 -17.97 22.49 7.51
N LYS A 235 -19.15 22.19 6.95
CA LYS A 235 -20.09 23.21 6.48
C LYS A 235 -20.51 24.10 7.67
N ARG A 236 -20.29 25.41 7.57
CA ARG A 236 -20.64 26.42 8.58
C ARG A 236 -21.96 27.12 8.26
N GLY A 237 -22.27 27.29 6.99
CA GLY A 237 -23.45 28.00 6.52
C GLY A 237 -23.43 28.16 5.00
N GLU A 238 -24.10 29.19 4.51
CA GLU A 238 -24.11 29.61 3.12
C GLU A 238 -23.61 31.05 3.00
N ASP A 239 -22.96 31.38 1.89
CA ASP A 239 -22.52 32.74 1.57
C ASP A 239 -23.72 33.63 1.18
N GLU A 240 -23.44 34.91 0.88
CA GLU A 240 -24.46 35.87 0.43
C GLU A 240 -25.18 35.43 -0.86
N ASN A 241 -24.62 34.48 -1.62
CA ASN A 241 -25.17 33.92 -2.85
C ASN A 241 -25.83 32.54 -2.65
N GLY A 242 -25.97 32.05 -1.42
CA GLY A 242 -26.55 30.74 -1.10
C GLY A 242 -25.62 29.54 -1.34
N LYS A 243 -24.33 29.76 -1.59
CA LYS A 243 -23.34 28.68 -1.78
C LYS A 243 -22.82 28.19 -0.43
N PRO A 244 -22.61 26.86 -0.25
CA PRO A 244 -22.13 26.31 1.01
C PRO A 244 -20.71 26.80 1.32
N VAL A 245 -20.50 27.19 2.58
CA VAL A 245 -19.24 27.68 3.09
C VAL A 245 -18.66 26.71 4.12
N TYR A 246 -17.37 26.45 4.04
CA TYR A 246 -16.67 25.48 4.87
C TYR A 246 -15.64 26.13 5.80
N VAL A 247 -15.38 25.48 6.94
CA VAL A 247 -14.28 25.83 7.84
C VAL A 247 -13.43 24.62 8.16
N ALA A 248 -12.12 24.81 8.20
CA ALA A 248 -11.18 23.76 8.57
C ALA A 248 -11.26 23.47 10.08
N ARG A 249 -11.41 22.21 10.45
CA ARG A 249 -11.46 21.74 11.84
C ARG A 249 -10.48 20.59 12.02
N LEU A 250 -9.53 20.79 12.94
CA LEU A 250 -8.56 19.77 13.31
C LEU A 250 -9.27 18.54 13.90
N GLN A 251 -8.82 17.34 13.54
CA GLN A 251 -9.23 16.09 14.15
C GLN A 251 -8.11 15.61 15.09
N PRO A 252 -8.21 15.82 16.41
CA PRO A 252 -7.13 15.51 17.35
C PRO A 252 -6.68 14.05 17.28
N LYS A 253 -7.62 13.12 17.01
CA LYS A 253 -7.33 11.69 16.86
C LYS A 253 -6.31 11.37 15.76
N TYR A 254 -6.33 12.08 14.64
CA TYR A 254 -5.37 11.86 13.55
C TYR A 254 -4.08 12.61 13.84
N TYR A 255 -4.19 13.82 14.38
CA TYR A 255 -3.06 14.66 14.73
C TYR A 255 -2.09 13.94 15.68
N PHE A 256 -2.57 13.39 16.80
CA PHE A 256 -1.69 12.70 17.74
C PHE A 256 -1.08 11.41 17.17
N LYS A 257 -1.80 10.69 16.31
CA LYS A 257 -1.29 9.49 15.65
C LYS A 257 -0.14 9.82 14.70
N PHE A 258 -0.30 10.86 13.88
CA PHE A 258 0.74 11.31 12.97
C PHE A 258 1.91 11.99 13.68
N GLN A 259 1.67 12.68 14.80
CA GLN A 259 2.76 13.17 15.65
C GLN A 259 3.59 12.02 16.23
N LYS A 260 2.94 10.98 16.75
CA LYS A 260 3.63 9.77 17.24
C LYS A 260 4.45 9.10 16.13
N SER A 261 3.93 9.06 14.92
CA SER A 261 4.65 8.55 13.74
C SER A 261 5.85 9.44 13.38
N LEU A 262 5.71 10.76 13.50
CA LEU A 262 6.79 11.72 13.30
C LEU A 262 7.92 11.56 14.33
N GLU A 263 7.59 11.37 15.60
CA GLU A 263 8.57 11.09 16.66
C GLU A 263 9.37 9.81 16.41
N ARG A 264 8.71 8.81 15.83
CA ARG A 264 9.33 7.53 15.45
C ARG A 264 10.16 7.62 14.17
N ASN A 265 10.02 8.70 13.40
CA ASN A 265 10.62 8.87 12.07
C ASN A 265 10.17 7.77 11.09
N ASP A 266 8.89 7.42 11.12
CA ASP A 266 8.35 6.46 10.15
C ASP A 266 8.44 7.04 8.73
N HIS A 267 8.78 6.22 7.73
CA HIS A 267 9.05 6.73 6.39
C HIS A 267 7.84 7.38 5.73
N GLY A 268 6.62 6.91 5.96
CA GLY A 268 5.41 7.53 5.40
C GLY A 268 5.26 9.00 5.80
N ILE A 269 5.46 9.34 7.07
CA ILE A 269 5.37 10.74 7.51
C ILE A 269 6.57 11.58 7.00
N LEU A 270 7.76 10.99 6.88
CA LEU A 270 8.91 11.69 6.30
C LEU A 270 8.73 11.96 4.80
N SER A 271 8.15 11.01 4.06
CA SER A 271 7.80 11.16 2.64
C SER A 271 6.87 12.35 2.42
N ILE A 272 5.84 12.51 3.25
CA ILE A 272 4.94 13.65 3.11
C ILE A 272 5.65 14.99 3.37
N LEU A 273 6.57 15.04 4.33
CA LEU A 273 7.33 16.26 4.62
C LEU A 273 8.25 16.63 3.45
N ILE A 274 8.81 15.65 2.75
CA ILE A 274 9.65 15.86 1.57
C ILE A 274 8.79 16.42 0.42
N ILE A 275 7.72 15.73 0.04
CA ILE A 275 6.90 16.15 -1.11
C ILE A 275 6.23 17.50 -0.86
N TYR A 276 5.77 17.77 0.36
CA TYR A 276 5.14 19.04 0.70
C TYR A 276 6.11 20.22 0.56
N LYS A 277 7.38 20.02 0.95
CA LYS A 277 8.41 21.08 0.90
C LYS A 277 8.99 21.27 -0.50
N LEU A 278 9.03 20.23 -1.32
CA LEU A 278 9.70 20.27 -2.63
C LEU A 278 8.73 20.54 -3.80
N LEU A 279 7.47 20.13 -3.71
CA LEU A 279 6.48 20.37 -4.76
C LEU A 279 5.64 21.59 -4.45
N THR A 280 5.67 22.58 -5.34
CA THR A 280 4.89 23.81 -5.22
C THR A 280 3.38 23.52 -5.17
N TYR A 281 2.92 22.46 -5.85
CA TYR A 281 1.52 22.03 -5.82
C TYR A 281 0.96 21.87 -4.41
N PHE A 282 1.76 21.38 -3.45
CA PHE A 282 1.34 21.26 -2.05
C PHE A 282 1.54 22.55 -1.26
N LEU A 283 2.51 23.39 -1.61
CA LEU A 283 2.69 24.71 -0.99
C LEU A 283 1.53 25.67 -1.33
N GLU A 284 0.90 25.49 -2.48
CA GLU A 284 -0.31 26.19 -2.92
C GLU A 284 -1.60 25.61 -2.27
N SER A 285 -1.49 24.84 -1.19
CA SER A 285 -2.66 24.30 -0.48
C SER A 285 -3.39 25.40 0.28
N ASP A 286 -4.71 25.48 0.07
CA ASP A 286 -5.59 26.35 0.83
C ASP A 286 -5.83 25.74 2.22
N TYR A 287 -4.99 26.12 3.18
CA TYR A 287 -5.19 25.75 4.57
C TYR A 287 -4.90 26.91 5.51
N ASN A 288 -5.93 27.26 6.26
CA ASN A 288 -5.91 28.32 7.23
C ASN A 288 -6.50 27.79 8.54
N ILE A 289 -5.79 28.08 9.63
CA ILE A 289 -6.18 27.66 10.98
C ILE A 289 -7.14 28.69 11.61
N ASN A 290 -7.20 29.90 11.05
CA ASN A 290 -8.06 30.96 11.56
C ASN A 290 -9.53 30.60 11.35
N GLU A 291 -10.30 30.58 12.43
CA GLU A 291 -11.73 30.20 12.39
C GLU A 291 -12.59 31.16 11.57
N ASP A 292 -12.09 32.37 11.31
CA ASP A 292 -12.77 33.39 10.52
C ASP A 292 -12.60 33.19 9.02
N TYR A 293 -11.61 32.39 8.60
CA TYR A 293 -11.43 32.08 7.19
C TYR A 293 -12.42 31.00 6.76
N THR A 294 -13.10 31.28 5.66
CA THR A 294 -14.14 30.46 5.09
C THR A 294 -13.75 29.99 3.70
N PHE A 295 -13.86 28.70 3.45
CA PHE A 295 -13.54 28.08 2.18
C PHE A 295 -14.79 27.89 1.32
N ASP A 296 -14.65 28.08 0.02
CA ASP A 296 -15.66 27.74 -0.97
C ASP A 296 -15.67 26.22 -1.29
N ASN A 297 -16.52 25.80 -2.23
CA ASN A 297 -16.65 24.39 -2.60
C ASN A 297 -15.42 23.85 -3.35
N GLU A 298 -14.79 24.66 -4.20
CA GLU A 298 -13.64 24.21 -4.99
C GLU A 298 -12.37 24.19 -4.14
N GLU A 299 -12.15 25.19 -3.29
CA GLU A 299 -11.14 25.20 -2.24
C GLU A 299 -11.28 23.99 -1.33
N CYS A 300 -12.51 23.63 -0.96
CA CYS A 300 -12.80 22.42 -0.19
C CYS A 300 -12.41 21.15 -0.97
N ARG A 301 -12.82 21.00 -2.23
CA ARG A 301 -12.44 19.86 -3.10
C ARG A 301 -10.92 19.74 -3.21
N GLN A 302 -10.24 20.83 -3.52
CA GLN A 302 -8.79 20.88 -3.70
C GLN A 302 -8.02 20.61 -2.40
N PHE A 303 -8.51 21.11 -1.27
CA PHE A 303 -7.99 20.76 0.06
C PHE A 303 -8.05 19.26 0.28
N TYR A 304 -9.19 18.62 0.00
CA TYR A 304 -9.36 17.19 0.22
C TYR A 304 -8.50 16.34 -0.71
N ILE A 305 -8.34 16.70 -1.99
CA ILE A 305 -7.43 15.99 -2.91
C ILE A 305 -6.01 15.99 -2.34
N ARG A 306 -5.47 17.17 -2.03
CA ARG A 306 -4.11 17.31 -1.49
C ARG A 306 -3.95 16.59 -0.15
N ARG A 307 -4.92 16.78 0.76
CA ARG A 307 -4.93 16.12 2.06
C ARG A 307 -4.96 14.61 1.94
N GLU A 308 -5.75 14.05 1.04
CA GLU A 308 -5.88 12.60 0.88
C GLU A 308 -4.62 11.96 0.31
N ILE A 309 -3.91 12.64 -0.61
CA ILE A 309 -2.57 12.20 -1.05
C ILE A 309 -1.63 12.08 0.16
N LEU A 310 -1.50 13.16 0.94
CA LEU A 310 -0.61 13.17 2.12
C LEU A 310 -1.06 12.17 3.18
N ARG A 311 -2.36 12.09 3.46
CA ARG A 311 -2.92 11.20 4.47
C ARG A 311 -2.75 9.73 4.10
N ALA A 312 -2.96 9.35 2.84
CA ALA A 312 -2.76 7.99 2.37
C ALA A 312 -1.29 7.56 2.52
N ILE A 313 -0.36 8.43 2.13
CA ILE A 313 1.08 8.19 2.30
C ILE A 313 1.44 8.12 3.79
N ALA A 314 0.94 8.98 4.66
CA ALA A 314 1.32 8.85 6.08
C ALA A 314 0.66 7.64 6.77
N ALA A 315 -0.55 7.26 6.34
CA ALA A 315 -1.30 6.16 6.94
C ALA A 315 -0.72 4.78 6.61
N HIS A 316 -0.01 4.61 5.48
CA HIS A 316 0.51 3.28 5.12
C HIS A 316 1.60 2.77 6.08
N THR A 317 2.27 3.65 6.84
CA THR A 317 3.24 3.25 7.89
C THR A 317 2.71 3.43 9.30
N CYS A 318 1.50 3.96 9.47
CA CYS A 318 0.94 4.29 10.77
C CYS A 318 -0.14 3.26 11.14
N ASP A 319 0.23 2.21 11.88
CA ASP A 319 -0.69 1.15 12.29
C ASP A 319 -1.83 1.63 13.20
N ASP A 320 -1.66 2.80 13.84
CA ASP A 320 -2.72 3.44 14.61
C ASP A 320 -3.84 3.99 13.71
N VAL A 321 -3.61 4.19 12.41
CA VAL A 321 -4.60 4.68 11.44
C VAL A 321 -5.27 3.51 10.73
N TYR A 322 -6.55 3.32 11.07
CA TYR A 322 -7.32 2.17 10.65
C TYR A 322 -7.92 2.31 9.25
N GLN A 323 -7.94 1.20 8.51
CA GLN A 323 -8.53 1.09 7.18
C GLN A 323 -9.93 0.48 7.29
N LEU A 324 -10.96 1.31 7.19
CA LEU A 324 -12.36 0.89 7.33
C LEU A 324 -13.10 0.74 6.01
N TYR A 325 -12.61 1.42 4.96
CA TYR A 325 -13.26 1.47 3.65
C TYR A 325 -12.33 0.91 2.59
N MET A 326 -12.80 -0.11 1.85
CA MET A 326 -12.04 -0.69 0.74
C MET A 326 -11.84 0.32 -0.39
N THR A 327 -12.82 1.21 -0.60
CA THR A 327 -12.83 2.22 -1.67
C THR A 327 -12.00 3.47 -1.34
N SER A 328 -10.92 3.32 -0.57
CA SER A 328 -10.00 4.40 -0.19
C SER A 328 -8.61 4.22 -0.81
N PHE A 329 -7.93 5.32 -1.11
CA PHE A 329 -6.56 5.25 -1.65
C PHE A 329 -5.55 4.68 -0.65
N SER A 330 -5.76 4.92 0.65
CA SER A 330 -4.90 4.36 1.71
C SER A 330 -5.01 2.84 1.78
N PHE A 331 -6.21 2.29 1.58
CA PHE A 331 -6.41 0.83 1.47
C PHE A 331 -5.68 0.27 0.26
N LEU A 332 -5.85 0.88 -0.92
CA LEU A 332 -5.17 0.45 -2.15
C LEU A 332 -3.65 0.48 -1.99
N LEU A 333 -3.09 1.57 -1.46
CA LEU A 333 -1.64 1.68 -1.23
C LEU A 333 -1.14 0.54 -0.34
N ARG A 334 -1.85 0.24 0.75
CA ARG A 334 -1.44 -0.79 1.69
C ARG A 334 -1.43 -2.18 1.04
N ILE A 335 -2.46 -2.52 0.26
CA ILE A 335 -2.50 -3.80 -0.46
C ILE A 335 -1.38 -3.88 -1.51
N CYS A 336 -1.16 -2.83 -2.30
CA CYS A 336 -0.13 -2.84 -3.33
C CYS A 336 1.29 -2.91 -2.76
N ASP A 337 1.60 -2.16 -1.69
CA ASP A 337 2.91 -2.19 -1.03
C ASP A 337 3.17 -3.56 -0.38
N ASP A 338 2.21 -4.06 0.41
CA ASP A 338 2.36 -5.34 1.12
C ASP A 338 2.49 -6.55 0.16
N THR A 339 1.83 -6.51 -1.01
CA THR A 339 1.86 -7.62 -1.99
C THR A 339 3.03 -7.54 -2.97
N GLN A 340 3.76 -6.43 -3.02
CA GLN A 340 4.91 -6.26 -3.92
C GLN A 340 6.13 -7.04 -3.40
N GLU A 341 6.11 -8.37 -3.46
CA GLU A 341 7.21 -9.23 -2.99
C GLU A 341 8.07 -9.80 -4.14
N TRP A 342 7.59 -9.79 -5.39
CA TRP A 342 8.36 -10.32 -6.53
C TRP A 342 9.59 -9.46 -6.85
N GLY A 343 10.64 -10.12 -7.33
CA GLY A 343 11.93 -9.50 -7.65
C GLY A 343 12.72 -9.00 -6.44
N ARG A 344 12.32 -9.32 -5.19
CA ARG A 344 13.18 -9.13 -4.00
C ARG A 344 14.22 -10.24 -3.95
N LYS A 345 15.46 -9.89 -3.57
CA LYS A 345 16.52 -10.86 -3.31
C LYS A 345 16.99 -10.72 -1.87
N ASN A 346 17.06 -11.82 -1.12
CA ASN A 346 17.76 -11.80 0.17
C ASN A 346 19.27 -11.61 -0.07
N ILE A 347 19.97 -10.97 0.86
CA ILE A 347 21.41 -10.76 0.72
C ILE A 347 22.17 -12.10 0.60
N SER A 348 21.63 -13.16 1.23
CA SER A 348 22.14 -14.52 1.12
C SER A 348 22.00 -15.09 -0.30
N GLU A 349 21.04 -14.63 -1.09
CA GLU A 349 20.82 -15.09 -2.47
C GLU A 349 21.87 -14.57 -3.46
N LEU A 350 22.61 -13.54 -3.07
CA LEU A 350 23.75 -13.03 -3.82
C LEU A 350 24.98 -13.94 -3.69
N TYR A 351 25.05 -14.71 -2.60
CA TYR A 351 26.18 -15.60 -2.30
C TYR A 351 25.84 -17.08 -2.52
N VAL A 352 24.56 -17.45 -2.47
CA VAL A 352 24.04 -18.79 -2.74
C VAL A 352 22.86 -18.63 -3.69
N LYS A 353 22.79 -19.37 -4.81
CA LYS A 353 21.54 -19.41 -5.60
C LYS A 353 20.43 -19.95 -4.71
N SER A 354 19.61 -19.08 -4.12
CA SER A 354 18.44 -19.54 -3.40
C SER A 354 17.38 -19.98 -4.40
N SER A 355 16.58 -20.92 -3.93
CA SER A 355 15.57 -21.64 -4.70
C SER A 355 14.15 -21.14 -4.43
N GLN A 356 14.02 -19.96 -3.82
CA GLN A 356 12.73 -19.40 -3.46
C GLN A 356 12.13 -18.64 -4.66
N GLU A 357 11.04 -19.17 -5.21
CA GLU A 357 10.26 -18.51 -6.25
C GLU A 357 8.97 -17.97 -5.64
N TYR A 358 8.73 -16.66 -5.77
CA TYR A 358 7.48 -16.01 -5.37
C TYR A 358 6.64 -15.71 -6.61
N LYS A 359 5.34 -16.01 -6.54
CA LYS A 359 4.37 -15.70 -7.59
C LYS A 359 3.09 -15.15 -6.96
N ILE A 360 2.69 -13.96 -7.40
CA ILE A 360 1.36 -13.44 -7.12
C ILE A 360 0.38 -14.01 -8.16
N GLU A 361 -0.67 -14.70 -7.71
CA GLU A 361 -1.65 -15.31 -8.61
C GLU A 361 -2.71 -14.29 -9.01
N ASP A 362 -3.38 -13.70 -8.01
CA ASP A 362 -4.47 -12.75 -8.24
C ASP A 362 -4.70 -11.89 -7.00
N ILE A 363 -5.06 -10.63 -7.25
CA ILE A 363 -5.65 -9.73 -6.26
C ILE A 363 -7.02 -9.36 -6.79
N ASP A 364 -8.06 -9.72 -6.05
CA ASP A 364 -9.44 -9.44 -6.41
C ASP A 364 -10.06 -8.43 -5.43
N LEU A 365 -10.50 -7.30 -5.97
CA LEU A 365 -11.18 -6.22 -5.27
C LEU A 365 -12.63 -6.18 -5.75
N TYR A 366 -13.45 -7.06 -5.17
CA TYR A 366 -14.85 -7.19 -5.54
C TYR A 366 -15.70 -6.10 -4.87
N ILE A 367 -16.37 -5.30 -5.69
CA ILE A 367 -17.36 -4.32 -5.25
C ILE A 367 -18.75 -4.93 -5.39
N ASP A 368 -19.56 -4.85 -4.33
CA ASP A 368 -20.97 -5.26 -4.36
C ASP A 368 -21.76 -4.31 -5.28
N PRO A 369 -22.38 -4.82 -6.36
CA PRO A 369 -23.12 -4.01 -7.34
C PRO A 369 -24.39 -3.37 -6.76
N ASN A 370 -24.85 -3.78 -5.57
CA ASN A 370 -25.99 -3.16 -4.91
C ASN A 370 -25.68 -1.81 -4.24
N VAL A 371 -24.42 -1.35 -4.32
CA VAL A 371 -24.01 0.00 -3.93
C VAL A 371 -24.45 1.00 -5.00
N ASN A 372 -25.69 1.47 -4.90
CA ASN A 372 -26.08 2.68 -5.62
C ASN A 372 -25.21 3.85 -5.11
N LEU A 373 -24.61 4.60 -6.04
CA LEU A 373 -23.82 5.82 -5.80
C LEU A 373 -24.58 6.98 -5.10
N TYR A 374 -25.83 6.75 -4.71
CA TYR A 374 -26.69 7.73 -4.06
C TYR A 374 -27.28 7.13 -2.79
N ILE A 375 -26.69 7.51 -1.64
CA ILE A 375 -27.35 7.31 -0.35
C ILE A 375 -28.39 8.45 -0.24
N GLU A 376 -29.58 8.23 -0.79
CA GLU A 376 -30.73 8.95 -0.25
C GLU A 376 -30.97 8.42 1.18
N PRO A 377 -31.18 9.29 2.18
CA PRO A 377 -31.55 8.88 3.52
C PRO A 377 -32.98 8.35 3.49
N ASN A 378 -33.17 7.12 3.03
CA ASN A 378 -34.46 6.45 3.06
C ASN A 378 -34.65 5.90 4.47
N VAL A 379 -35.22 6.72 5.35
CA VAL A 379 -35.63 6.32 6.69
C VAL A 379 -36.78 5.34 6.54
N ASP A 380 -36.71 4.18 7.19
CA ASP A 380 -37.85 3.26 7.24
C ASP A 380 -39.05 3.92 7.97
N ALA A 381 -40.25 3.35 7.83
CA ALA A 381 -41.47 3.85 8.47
C ALA A 381 -41.39 3.91 10.02
N ASN A 382 -40.29 3.42 10.62
CA ASN A 382 -40.04 3.35 12.06
C ASN A 382 -38.89 4.26 12.51
N GLY A 383 -38.37 5.15 11.66
CA GLY A 383 -37.31 6.09 12.04
C GLY A 383 -35.91 5.48 12.14
N LYS A 384 -35.69 4.27 11.60
CA LYS A 384 -34.38 3.62 11.54
C LYS A 384 -33.84 3.63 10.11
N GLU A 385 -32.57 4.00 9.98
CA GLU A 385 -31.84 3.82 8.73
C GLU A 385 -31.79 2.32 8.39
N PRO A 386 -32.19 1.90 7.18
CA PRO A 386 -32.10 0.52 6.76
C PRO A 386 -30.61 0.14 6.70
N ARG A 387 -30.21 -0.70 7.66
CA ARG A 387 -28.88 -1.32 7.71
C ARG A 387 -28.78 -2.33 6.56
N ARG A 388 -28.53 -1.86 5.33
CA ARG A 388 -28.10 -2.74 4.24
C ARG A 388 -26.64 -3.08 4.50
N THR A 389 -26.37 -4.38 4.70
CA THR A 389 -25.01 -4.89 4.87
C THR A 389 -24.32 -4.84 3.52
N ILE A 390 -23.65 -3.72 3.23
CA ILE A 390 -22.72 -3.61 2.10
C ILE A 390 -21.52 -4.50 2.44
N GLU A 391 -21.15 -5.40 1.53
CA GLU A 391 -20.03 -6.33 1.72
C GLU A 391 -19.12 -6.36 0.49
N HIS A 392 -18.16 -5.43 0.45
CA HIS A 392 -17.01 -5.54 -0.43
C HIS A 392 -16.14 -6.75 -0.04
N ARG A 393 -15.39 -7.31 -0.97
CA ARG A 393 -14.47 -8.43 -0.69
C ARG A 393 -13.11 -8.19 -1.32
N CYS A 394 -12.06 -8.24 -0.49
CA CYS A 394 -10.68 -8.24 -0.93
C CYS A 394 -10.10 -9.65 -0.76
N THR A 395 -9.62 -10.25 -1.85
CA THR A 395 -8.99 -11.57 -1.84
C THR A 395 -7.60 -11.50 -2.46
N ILE A 396 -6.58 -11.97 -1.75
CA ILE A 396 -5.19 -12.02 -2.22
C ILE A 396 -4.77 -13.49 -2.28
N LYS A 397 -4.22 -13.91 -3.43
CA LYS A 397 -3.70 -15.26 -3.65
C LYS A 397 -2.24 -15.20 -4.08
N GLU A 398 -1.39 -15.86 -3.30
CA GLU A 398 0.05 -15.89 -3.49
C GLU A 398 0.55 -17.34 -3.48
N GLU A 399 1.59 -17.62 -4.24
CA GLU A 399 2.29 -18.90 -4.28
C GLU A 399 3.78 -18.68 -4.03
N ILE A 400 4.37 -19.48 -3.15
CA ILE A 400 5.79 -19.49 -2.83
C ILE A 400 6.31 -20.90 -3.03
N SER A 401 7.26 -21.09 -3.91
CA SER A 401 7.96 -22.37 -4.10
C SER A 401 9.33 -22.31 -3.44
N LEU A 402 9.70 -23.36 -2.70
CA LEU A 402 10.98 -23.47 -1.99
C LEU A 402 11.60 -24.84 -2.28
N THR A 403 12.92 -24.91 -2.40
CA THR A 403 13.66 -26.18 -2.38
C THR A 403 14.57 -26.35 -1.16
N ASP A 404 14.56 -25.41 -0.21
CA ASP A 404 15.48 -25.34 0.94
C ASP A 404 15.00 -26.16 2.18
N GLU A 405 15.62 -26.00 3.35
CA GLU A 405 15.30 -26.82 4.53
C GLU A 405 13.95 -26.45 5.21
N THR A 406 13.38 -27.38 5.99
CA THR A 406 12.10 -27.20 6.72
C THR A 406 12.06 -25.95 7.60
N ASP A 407 13.21 -25.46 8.08
CA ASP A 407 13.29 -24.28 8.94
C ASP A 407 12.98 -22.96 8.20
N ALA A 408 13.19 -22.92 6.87
CA ALA A 408 12.78 -21.79 6.04
C ALA A 408 11.26 -21.69 5.94
N VAL A 409 10.56 -22.83 5.84
CA VAL A 409 9.09 -22.90 5.81
C VAL A 409 8.49 -22.38 7.12
N VAL A 410 9.07 -22.75 8.26
CA VAL A 410 8.61 -22.28 9.58
C VAL A 410 8.78 -20.76 9.70
N LYS A 411 9.92 -20.21 9.29
CA LYS A 411 10.16 -18.76 9.28
C LYS A 411 9.19 -18.00 8.37
N LEU A 412 8.74 -18.59 7.26
CA LEU A 412 7.72 -17.99 6.41
C LEU A 412 6.34 -17.99 7.08
N ILE A 413 5.99 -19.04 7.81
CA ILE A 413 4.76 -19.09 8.60
C ILE A 413 4.79 -18.06 9.73
N GLU A 414 5.93 -17.92 10.42
CA GLU A 414 6.18 -16.87 11.42
C GLU A 414 5.92 -15.48 10.84
N ARG A 415 6.56 -15.15 9.71
CA ARG A 415 6.35 -13.86 9.04
C ARG A 415 4.91 -13.65 8.60
N PHE A 416 4.27 -14.69 8.06
CA PHE A 416 2.88 -14.60 7.65
C PHE A 416 1.96 -14.34 8.85
N ARG A 417 2.24 -14.95 10.01
CA ARG A 417 1.54 -14.67 11.28
C ARG A 417 1.75 -13.23 11.73
N GLU A 418 2.99 -12.73 11.72
CA GLU A 418 3.30 -11.35 12.09
C GLU A 418 2.56 -10.35 11.18
N GLN A 419 2.60 -10.55 9.86
CA GLN A 419 1.83 -9.75 8.91
C GLN A 419 0.32 -9.84 9.15
N SER A 420 -0.19 -11.02 9.51
CA SER A 420 -1.60 -11.23 9.84
C SER A 420 -2.04 -10.41 11.05
N LEU A 421 -1.20 -10.31 12.09
CA LEU A 421 -1.48 -9.50 13.28
C LEU A 421 -1.57 -8.00 12.95
N ILE A 422 -0.75 -7.53 12.00
CA ILE A 422 -0.84 -6.16 11.52
C ILE A 422 -2.18 -5.92 10.81
N TYR A 423 -2.61 -6.83 9.91
CA TYR A 423 -3.92 -6.73 9.26
C TYR A 423 -5.08 -6.70 10.25
N VAL A 424 -5.06 -7.57 11.26
CA VAL A 424 -6.05 -7.60 12.35
C VAL A 424 -6.13 -6.25 13.07
N THR A 425 -4.96 -5.64 13.33
CA THR A 425 -4.86 -4.35 14.02
C THR A 425 -5.38 -3.19 13.15
N ILE A 426 -4.93 -3.09 11.91
CA ILE A 426 -5.29 -1.97 11.01
C ILE A 426 -6.76 -2.05 10.56
N PHE A 427 -7.34 -3.24 10.49
CA PHE A 427 -8.77 -3.45 10.17
C PHE A 427 -9.68 -3.44 11.41
N ARG A 428 -9.11 -3.16 12.60
CA ARG A 428 -9.78 -3.13 13.92
C ARG A 428 -10.72 -4.31 14.16
N ASP A 429 -10.24 -5.50 13.91
CA ASP A 429 -11.05 -6.68 14.15
C ASP A 429 -11.43 -6.79 15.64
N GLY A 430 -12.71 -7.08 15.93
CA GLY A 430 -13.23 -7.24 17.29
C GLY A 430 -13.61 -5.96 18.06
N GLN A 431 -13.37 -4.75 17.54
CA GLN A 431 -13.74 -3.49 18.23
C GLN A 431 -14.74 -2.61 17.46
N ASP A 432 -14.54 -2.41 16.16
CA ASP A 432 -15.33 -1.47 15.34
C ASP A 432 -15.75 -2.11 13.99
N THR A 433 -15.94 -3.43 13.96
CA THR A 433 -16.32 -4.21 12.77
C THR A 433 -17.61 -3.71 12.10
N VAL A 434 -18.48 -3.06 12.87
CA VAL A 434 -19.74 -2.49 12.39
C VAL A 434 -19.56 -1.39 11.32
N LEU A 435 -18.47 -0.61 11.42
CA LEU A 435 -18.20 0.50 10.49
C LEU A 435 -17.37 0.07 9.27
N ARG A 436 -16.93 -1.19 9.21
CA ARG A 436 -16.16 -1.74 8.09
C ARG A 436 -17.09 -2.16 6.95
N ASP A 437 -16.73 -1.81 5.72
CA ASP A 437 -17.53 -2.13 4.52
C ASP A 437 -17.06 -3.36 3.75
N PHE A 438 -16.01 -4.05 4.24
CA PHE A 438 -15.38 -5.17 3.54
C PHE A 438 -15.05 -6.39 4.40
N SER A 439 -14.88 -7.52 3.72
CA SER A 439 -14.23 -8.74 4.21
C SER A 439 -12.90 -8.96 3.50
N PHE A 440 -11.92 -9.52 4.22
CA PHE A 440 -10.56 -9.72 3.71
C PHE A 440 -10.14 -11.18 3.83
N GLU A 441 -9.60 -11.72 2.73
CA GLU A 441 -9.02 -13.06 2.67
C GLU A 441 -7.63 -12.99 2.04
N ARG A 442 -6.60 -13.46 2.76
CA ARG A 442 -5.25 -13.61 2.22
C ARG A 442 -4.84 -15.07 2.26
N ARG A 443 -4.52 -15.63 1.10
CA ARG A 443 -4.17 -17.03 0.91
C ARG A 443 -2.76 -17.15 0.33
N VAL A 444 -1.90 -17.88 1.04
CA VAL A 444 -0.53 -18.17 0.61
C VAL A 444 -0.35 -19.67 0.46
N MET A 445 0.01 -20.12 -0.73
CA MET A 445 0.35 -21.51 -1.02
C MET A 445 1.87 -21.69 -1.04
N ILE A 446 2.41 -22.42 -0.08
CA ILE A 446 3.82 -22.77 -0.01
C ILE A 446 4.00 -24.17 -0.60
N LYS A 447 4.73 -24.27 -1.72
CA LYS A 447 5.14 -25.54 -2.33
C LYS A 447 6.55 -25.89 -1.87
N TYR A 448 6.71 -27.07 -1.30
CA TYR A 448 7.97 -27.57 -0.80
C TYR A 448 8.13 -29.05 -1.11
N ASN A 449 8.98 -29.39 -2.08
CA ASN A 449 9.14 -30.77 -2.58
C ASN A 449 7.76 -31.39 -2.90
N ASP A 450 7.43 -32.52 -2.28
CA ASP A 450 6.14 -33.22 -2.40
C ASP A 450 5.11 -32.79 -1.34
N ILE A 451 5.18 -31.56 -0.87
CA ILE A 451 4.29 -31.01 0.15
C ILE A 451 3.76 -29.66 -0.32
N SER A 452 2.45 -29.45 -0.17
CA SER A 452 1.83 -28.15 -0.36
C SER A 452 1.17 -27.70 0.93
N ILE A 453 1.54 -26.53 1.43
CA ILE A 453 0.95 -25.90 2.61
C ILE A 453 0.15 -24.68 2.16
N THR A 454 -1.12 -24.61 2.51
CA THR A 454 -1.98 -23.46 2.23
C THR A 454 -2.29 -22.76 3.54
N LEU A 455 -1.81 -21.53 3.70
CA LEU A 455 -2.18 -20.64 4.81
C LEU A 455 -3.31 -19.73 4.35
N THR A 456 -4.33 -19.56 5.18
CA THR A 456 -5.47 -18.68 4.91
C THR A 456 -5.74 -17.82 6.14
N LEU A 457 -5.56 -16.51 5.98
CA LEU A 457 -6.05 -15.49 6.89
C LEU A 457 -7.43 -15.04 6.41
N GLN A 458 -8.43 -15.17 7.28
CA GLN A 458 -9.79 -14.71 7.02
C GLN A 458 -10.19 -13.69 8.08
N ILE A 459 -10.54 -12.48 7.63
CA ILE A 459 -11.06 -11.39 8.45
C ILE A 459 -12.46 -11.09 7.94
N ALA A 460 -13.44 -11.76 8.55
CA ALA A 460 -14.86 -11.60 8.21
C ALA A 460 -15.48 -10.46 9.03
N LYS A 461 -16.55 -9.84 8.50
CA LYS A 461 -17.25 -8.73 9.19
C LYS A 461 -17.87 -9.15 10.52
N ASP A 462 -18.49 -10.33 10.56
CA ASP A 462 -19.29 -10.77 11.69
C ASP A 462 -18.63 -11.86 12.55
N ASN A 463 -17.46 -12.35 12.14
CA ASN A 463 -16.74 -13.41 12.84
C ASN A 463 -15.33 -12.97 13.21
N ALA A 464 -14.80 -13.51 14.31
CA ALA A 464 -13.41 -13.29 14.70
C ALA A 464 -12.44 -13.73 13.61
N SER A 465 -11.37 -12.96 13.44
CA SER A 465 -10.28 -13.31 12.52
C SER A 465 -9.74 -14.70 12.80
N ALA A 466 -9.52 -15.47 11.73
CA ALA A 466 -8.97 -16.81 11.82
C ALA A 466 -7.76 -16.94 10.89
N LEU A 467 -6.64 -17.42 11.45
CA LEU A 467 -5.49 -17.86 10.68
C LEU A 467 -5.45 -19.39 10.69
N THR A 468 -5.70 -19.98 9.52
CA THR A 468 -5.77 -21.42 9.34
C THR A 468 -4.71 -21.90 8.36
N GLY A 469 -4.23 -23.12 8.55
CA GLY A 469 -3.26 -23.75 7.69
C GLY A 469 -3.68 -25.16 7.32
N GLU A 470 -3.46 -25.52 6.06
CA GLU A 470 -3.71 -26.86 5.54
C GLU A 470 -2.44 -27.39 4.87
N ILE A 471 -1.93 -28.54 5.32
CA ILE A 471 -0.81 -29.24 4.70
C ILE A 471 -1.35 -30.45 3.91
N LYS A 472 -0.89 -30.62 2.67
CA LYS A 472 -1.15 -31.81 1.85
C LYS A 472 0.18 -32.46 1.48
N TYR A 473 0.23 -33.78 1.62
CA TYR A 473 1.41 -34.60 1.31
C TYR A 473 1.16 -35.40 0.04
N THR A 474 2.03 -35.27 -0.96
CA THR A 474 1.97 -36.03 -2.22
C THR A 474 2.98 -37.20 -2.28
N SER A 475 3.82 -37.38 -1.25
CA SER A 475 4.89 -38.40 -1.21
C SER A 475 4.59 -39.69 -0.42
N THR A 476 5.57 -40.60 -0.44
CA THR A 476 5.63 -41.87 0.29
C THR A 476 5.84 -41.65 1.81
N GLY A 477 5.42 -42.61 2.64
CA GLY A 477 5.31 -42.44 4.10
C GLY A 477 6.60 -42.09 4.87
N THR A 478 7.79 -42.27 4.30
CA THR A 478 9.06 -41.93 4.97
C THR A 478 9.34 -40.43 5.02
N VAL A 479 8.96 -39.68 3.98
CA VAL A 479 9.14 -38.21 3.90
C VAL A 479 8.18 -37.50 4.88
N ASN A 480 6.97 -38.05 5.03
CA ASN A 480 5.96 -37.53 5.96
C ASN A 480 6.39 -37.69 7.43
N ASP A 481 7.12 -38.76 7.77
CA ASP A 481 7.62 -38.99 9.13
C ASP A 481 8.72 -38.01 9.54
N ALA A 482 9.66 -37.71 8.63
CA ALA A 482 10.74 -36.77 8.89
C ALA A 482 10.24 -35.31 8.94
N ILE A 483 9.40 -34.90 7.99
CA ILE A 483 8.97 -33.49 7.87
C ILE A 483 7.79 -33.20 8.79
N GLY A 484 6.80 -34.11 8.88
CA GLY A 484 5.57 -33.89 9.64
C GLY A 484 5.81 -33.67 11.12
N LYS A 485 6.63 -34.50 11.78
CA LYS A 485 6.96 -34.33 13.21
C LYS A 485 7.68 -33.01 13.47
N LYS A 486 8.73 -32.70 12.68
CA LYS A 486 9.50 -31.46 12.80
C LYS A 486 8.60 -30.23 12.56
N PHE A 487 7.76 -30.28 11.54
CA PHE A 487 6.84 -29.20 11.19
C PHE A 487 5.83 -28.91 12.32
N PHE A 488 5.05 -29.90 12.76
CA PHE A 488 4.05 -29.68 13.81
C PHE A 488 4.68 -29.39 15.18
N SER A 489 5.89 -29.89 15.47
CA SER A 489 6.61 -29.46 16.67
C SER A 489 6.99 -27.98 16.61
N SER A 490 7.42 -27.48 15.45
CA SER A 490 7.76 -26.07 15.26
C SER A 490 6.51 -25.17 15.28
N VAL A 491 5.40 -25.61 14.68
CA VAL A 491 4.11 -24.88 14.75
C VAL A 491 3.59 -24.83 16.18
N LYS A 492 3.78 -25.88 16.98
CA LYS A 492 3.42 -25.88 18.41
C LYS A 492 4.31 -24.96 19.25
N HIS A 493 5.57 -24.73 18.84
CA HIS A 493 6.39 -23.68 19.44
C HIS A 493 5.87 -22.28 19.14
N LEU A 494 5.26 -22.07 17.97
CA LEU A 494 4.68 -20.80 17.56
C LEU A 494 3.37 -20.48 18.26
N ASP A 495 2.55 -21.49 18.50
CA ASP A 495 1.35 -21.38 19.30
C ASP A 495 1.16 -22.66 20.12
N PRO A 496 1.43 -22.61 21.44
CA PRO A 496 1.29 -23.76 22.33
C PRO A 496 -0.15 -24.32 22.41
N ILE A 497 -1.15 -23.50 22.06
CA ILE A 497 -2.58 -23.82 22.11
C ILE A 497 -3.09 -24.28 20.74
N ALA A 498 -2.28 -24.17 19.67
CA ALA A 498 -2.66 -24.56 18.31
C ALA A 498 -3.12 -26.02 18.26
N GLY A 499 -4.42 -26.19 18.02
CA GLY A 499 -5.01 -27.47 17.67
C GLY A 499 -4.63 -27.86 16.25
N TRP A 500 -4.30 -29.12 16.04
CA TRP A 500 -4.08 -29.68 14.71
C TRP A 500 -4.73 -31.05 14.57
N GLU A 501 -5.19 -31.33 13.36
CA GLU A 501 -5.83 -32.56 12.93
C GLU A 501 -5.07 -33.12 11.73
N VAL A 502 -4.98 -34.44 11.63
CA VAL A 502 -4.32 -35.14 10.53
C VAL A 502 -5.26 -36.21 10.00
N PHE A 503 -5.22 -36.41 8.70
CA PHE A 503 -6.13 -37.28 7.95
C PHE A 503 -5.32 -38.26 7.09
N GLY A 504 -5.81 -39.50 7.04
CA GLY A 504 -5.21 -40.59 6.27
C GLY A 504 -5.69 -40.61 4.82
N THR A 505 -5.47 -41.73 4.13
CA THR A 505 -5.94 -41.97 2.74
C THR A 505 -7.47 -41.96 2.61
N ASP A 506 -8.18 -42.30 3.68
CA ASP A 506 -9.63 -42.48 3.66
C ASP A 506 -10.38 -41.24 4.18
N GLU A 507 -9.69 -40.09 4.27
CA GLU A 507 -10.17 -38.82 4.86
C GLU A 507 -10.62 -38.89 6.33
N ASN A 508 -10.48 -40.05 6.98
CA ASN A 508 -10.69 -40.22 8.42
C ASN A 508 -9.50 -39.69 9.24
N ASN A 509 -9.77 -39.29 10.49
CA ASN A 509 -8.76 -38.87 11.46
C ASN A 509 -7.66 -39.94 11.58
N ALA A 510 -6.44 -39.56 11.23
CA ALA A 510 -5.25 -40.40 11.33
C ALA A 510 -4.66 -40.35 12.74
N ASP A 511 -3.92 -41.39 13.11
CA ASP A 511 -3.18 -41.42 14.36
C ASP A 511 -2.06 -40.36 14.35
N LYS A 512 -2.12 -39.44 15.31
CA LYS A 512 -1.13 -38.36 15.51
C LYS A 512 0.27 -38.89 15.86
N THR A 513 0.42 -40.16 16.20
CA THR A 513 1.70 -40.80 16.50
C THR A 513 2.35 -41.47 15.27
N ARG A 514 1.62 -41.58 14.14
CA ARG A 514 2.08 -42.29 12.92
C ARG A 514 2.08 -41.42 11.66
N PRO A 515 3.01 -40.45 11.55
CA PRO A 515 3.05 -39.53 10.41
C PRO A 515 3.21 -40.15 9.03
N ALA A 516 3.78 -41.35 8.95
CA ALA A 516 3.86 -42.10 7.69
C ALA A 516 2.50 -42.34 6.99
N THR A 517 1.39 -42.29 7.75
CA THR A 517 0.03 -42.47 7.22
C THR A 517 -0.66 -41.17 6.83
N TRP A 518 -0.06 -40.01 7.12
CA TRP A 518 -0.71 -38.71 6.89
C TRP A 518 -0.75 -38.37 5.40
N ARG A 519 -1.87 -37.80 4.98
CA ARG A 519 -2.10 -37.29 3.62
C ARG A 519 -2.55 -35.84 3.62
N ARG A 520 -3.25 -35.42 4.68
CA ARG A 520 -3.68 -34.04 4.90
C ARG A 520 -3.55 -33.70 6.37
N GLY A 521 -3.21 -32.45 6.70
CA GLY A 521 -3.28 -31.93 8.05
C GLY A 521 -3.90 -30.54 8.06
N LYS A 522 -4.64 -30.21 9.11
CA LYS A 522 -5.20 -28.88 9.35
C LYS A 522 -4.71 -28.37 10.69
N PHE A 523 -4.40 -27.08 10.76
CA PHE A 523 -4.02 -26.42 12.00
C PHE A 523 -4.59 -25.00 12.02
N ALA A 524 -4.80 -24.47 13.21
CA ALA A 524 -5.15 -23.08 13.42
C ALA A 524 -4.07 -22.43 14.27
N ILE A 525 -3.74 -21.18 13.96
CA ILE A 525 -2.78 -20.38 14.73
C ILE A 525 -3.55 -19.25 15.39
N ALA A 526 -3.40 -19.10 16.70
CA ALA A 526 -3.99 -18.00 17.44
C ALA A 526 -3.41 -16.65 16.99
N LEU A 527 -4.32 -15.71 16.72
CA LEU A 527 -4.05 -14.31 16.42
C LEU A 527 -4.13 -13.42 17.67
N SER A 528 -4.03 -14.00 18.87
CA SER A 528 -3.93 -13.22 20.11
C SER A 528 -2.53 -12.61 20.26
N SER A 529 -2.49 -11.30 20.53
CA SER A 529 -1.31 -10.57 20.96
C SER A 529 -0.77 -11.06 22.29
#